data_AF-A0A957UP93-F1
#
_entry.id   AF-A0A957UP93-F1
#
_cell.length_a   1.000
_cell.length_b   1.000
_cell.length_c   1.000
_cell.angle_alpha   90.00
_cell.angle_beta   90.00
_cell.angle_gamma   90.00
#
_symmetry.space_group_name_H-M   'P 1'
#
loop_
_entity.id
_entity.type
_entity.pdbx_description
1 polymer ?
#
loop_
_entity_poly.entity_id
_entity_poly.type
_entity_poly.pdbx_seq_one_letter_code
_entity_poly.pdbx_strand_id
1 'polypeptide(L)' 'MKVIIFDLGRVLVDYDHAQTLAGMAAISQVTSDEIRALTAGDIGQKFGVGEMSAREFHAFLVAQAG' A
#
# COMPACT_ATOMS: atom_id res chain seq x y z
N MET A 1 -31.76 -7.19 15.69
CA MET A 1 -31.11 -7.12 14.36
C MET A 1 -29.63 -7.37 14.56
N LYS A 2 -29.00 -8.28 13.80
CA LYS A 2 -27.54 -8.54 13.89
C LYS A 2 -26.85 -7.87 12.71
N VAL A 3 -25.73 -7.20 12.95
CA VAL A 3 -24.87 -6.62 11.90
C VAL A 3 -23.70 -7.57 11.67
N ILE A 4 -23.36 -7.80 10.40
CA ILE A 4 -22.20 -8.60 9.99
C ILE A 4 -21.27 -7.67 9.23
N ILE A 5 -19.99 -7.66 9.61
CA ILE A 5 -18.94 -6.86 8.98
C ILE A 5 -17.98 -7.83 8.31
N PHE A 6 -17.71 -7.60 7.03
CA PHE A 6 -16.71 -8.32 6.26
C PHE A 6 -15.62 -7.34 5.85
N ASP A 7 -14.36 -7.77 5.99
CA ASP A 7 -13.25 -7.09 5.34
C ASP A 7 -13.36 -7.27 3.82
N LEU A 8 -12.75 -6.39 3.05
CA LEU A 8 -12.73 -6.49 1.60
C LEU A 8 -11.63 -7.47 1.16
N GLY A 9 -10.39 -7.17 1.54
CA GLY A 9 -9.21 -7.90 1.07
C GLY A 9 -9.20 -9.34 1.56
N ARG A 10 -9.02 -10.31 0.65
CA ARG A 10 -8.94 -11.76 0.94
C ARG A 10 -10.18 -12.38 1.59
N VAL A 11 -11.26 -11.61 1.77
CA VAL A 11 -12.53 -12.08 2.33
C VAL A 11 -13.62 -11.95 1.27
N LEU A 12 -13.81 -10.76 0.71
CA LEU A 12 -14.80 -10.51 -0.34
C LEU A 12 -14.18 -10.50 -1.74
N VAL A 13 -12.87 -10.26 -1.84
CA VAL A 13 -12.14 -10.28 -3.10
C VAL A 13 -10.84 -11.06 -2.98
N ASP A 14 -10.47 -11.76 -4.05
CA ASP A 14 -9.17 -12.37 -4.20
C ASP A 14 -8.12 -11.27 -4.40
N TYR A 15 -7.47 -10.90 -3.29
CA TYR A 15 -6.48 -9.84 -3.25
C TYR A 15 -5.07 -10.40 -3.09
N ASP A 16 -4.26 -10.27 -4.14
CA ASP A 16 -2.82 -10.54 -4.09
C ASP A 16 -2.03 -9.30 -3.67
N HIS A 17 -1.81 -9.20 -2.36
CA HIS A 17 -1.00 -8.14 -1.77
C HIS A 17 0.45 -8.16 -2.26
N ALA A 18 1.03 -9.35 -2.48
CA ALA A 18 2.42 -9.46 -2.89
C ALA A 18 2.62 -8.93 -4.32
N GLN A 19 1.70 -9.29 -5.23
CA GLN A 19 1.70 -8.76 -6.60
C GLN A 19 1.46 -7.25 -6.62
N THR A 20 0.57 -6.74 -5.76
CA THR A 20 0.31 -5.30 -5.65
C THR A 20 1.57 -4.53 -5.24
N LEU A 21 2.25 -4.99 -4.19
CA LEU A 21 3.50 -4.36 -3.74
C LEU A 21 4.60 -4.44 -4.80
N ALA A 22 4.71 -5.56 -5.51
CA ALA A 22 5.67 -5.72 -6.60
C ALA A 22 5.41 -4.73 -7.75
N GLY A 23 4.15 -4.54 -8.15
CA GLY A 23 3.78 -3.55 -9.16
C GLY A 23 4.10 -2.12 -8.73
N MET A 24 3.81 -1.79 -7.47
CA MET A 24 4.14 -0.47 -6.91
C MET A 24 5.64 -0.21 -6.83
N ALA A 25 6.42 -1.24 -6.47
CA ALA A 25 7.88 -1.20 -6.44
C ALA A 25 8.44 -0.89 -7.84
N ALA A 26 7.97 -1.62 -8.85
CA ALA A 26 8.37 -1.42 -10.23
C ALA A 26 8.04 -0.01 -10.75
N ILE A 27 6.85 0.51 -10.48
CA ILE A 27 6.42 1.85 -10.93
C ILE A 27 7.21 2.95 -10.21
N SER A 28 7.51 2.76 -8.92
CA SER A 28 8.17 3.78 -8.08
C SER A 28 9.69 3.67 -8.06
N GLN A 29 10.26 2.75 -8.85
CA GLN A 29 11.71 2.50 -8.94
C GLN A 29 12.37 2.19 -7.59
N VAL A 30 11.63 1.52 -6.69
CA VAL A 30 12.12 1.04 -5.39
C VAL A 30 12.11 -0.48 -5.36
N THR A 31 12.89 -1.07 -4.47
CA THR A 31 12.86 -2.51 -4.19
C THR A 31 11.61 -2.88 -3.39
N SER A 32 11.25 -4.17 -3.45
CA SER A 32 10.14 -4.69 -2.64
C SER A 32 10.39 -4.59 -1.13
N ASP A 33 11.66 -4.67 -0.71
CA ASP A 33 12.05 -4.56 0.70
C ASP A 33 11.94 -3.12 1.20
N GLU A 34 12.36 -2.14 0.39
CA GLU A 34 12.17 -0.71 0.69
C GLU A 34 10.68 -0.36 0.81
N ILE A 35 9.85 -0.82 -0.12
CA ILE A 35 8.40 -0.58 -0.04
C ILE A 35 7.81 -1.19 1.22
N ARG A 36 8.21 -2.40 1.64
CA ARG A 36 7.72 -3.00 2.89
C ARG A 36 8.15 -2.18 4.09
N ALA A 37 9.40 -1.75 4.15
CA ALA A 37 9.90 -0.92 5.24
C ALA A 37 9.14 0.42 5.33
N LEU A 38 8.91 1.08 4.19
CA LEU A 38 8.21 2.36 4.12
C LEU A 38 6.71 2.24 4.44
N THR A 39 6.07 1.15 4.04
CA THR A 39 4.64 0.90 4.29
C THR A 39 4.35 0.27 5.64
N ALA A 40 5.35 -0.29 6.34
CA ALA A 40 5.21 -0.77 7.72
C ALA A 40 5.14 0.37 8.76
N GLY A 41 5.48 1.60 8.37
CA GLY A 41 5.47 2.77 9.24
C GLY A 41 4.27 3.71 9.02
N ASP A 42 4.42 4.92 9.54
CA ASP A 42 3.40 5.98 9.58
C ASP A 42 2.85 6.34 8.17
N ILE A 43 3.69 6.19 7.14
CA ILE A 43 3.32 6.49 5.75
C ILE A 43 2.28 5.50 5.22
N GLY A 44 2.44 4.19 5.51
CA GLY A 44 1.47 3.19 5.08
C GLY A 44 0.10 3.41 5.71
N GLN A 45 0.09 3.83 6.98
CA GLN A 45 -1.15 4.19 7.67
C GLN A 45 -1.80 5.43 7.04
N LYS A 46 -1.05 6.51 6.80
CA LYS A 46 -1.57 7.75 6.17
C LYS A 46 -2.18 7.47 4.80
N PHE A 47 -1.57 6.60 4.01
CA PHE A 47 -2.15 6.16 2.74
C PHE A 47 -3.42 5.32 2.96
N GLY A 48 -3.41 4.36 3.89
CA GLY A 48 -4.54 3.48 4.18
C GLY A 48 -5.79 4.20 4.71
N VAL A 49 -5.63 5.33 5.40
CA VAL A 49 -6.75 6.15 5.92
C VAL A 49 -7.13 7.31 4.99
N GLY A 50 -6.45 7.49 3.86
CA GLY A 50 -6.72 8.54 2.89
C GLY A 50 -6.20 9.93 3.27
N GLU A 51 -5.33 10.04 4.27
CA GLU A 51 -4.59 11.27 4.60
C GLU A 51 -3.51 11.61 3.56
N MET A 52 -3.12 10.61 2.75
CA MET A 52 -2.19 10.77 1.63
C MET A 52 -2.83 10.19 0.36
N SER A 53 -2.80 10.96 -0.73
CA SER A 53 -3.26 10.48 -2.03
C SER A 53 -2.27 9.49 -2.67
N ALA A 54 -2.75 8.68 -3.62
CA ALA A 54 -1.88 7.77 -4.37
C ALA A 54 -0.75 8.50 -5.13
N ARG A 55 -1.00 9.73 -5.58
CA ARG A 55 0.01 10.56 -6.25
C ARG A 55 1.09 11.03 -5.29
N GLU A 56 0.71 11.52 -4.12
CA GLU A 56 1.66 11.94 -3.07
C GLU A 56 2.46 10.76 -2.56
N PHE A 57 1.82 9.62 -2.37
CA PHE A 57 2.47 8.40 -1.96
C PHE A 57 3.48 7.90 -3.00
N HIS A 58 3.12 7.89 -4.29
CA HIS A 58 4.06 7.57 -5.36
C HIS A 58 5.24 8.55 -5.42
N ALA A 59 4.99 9.86 -5.32
CA ALA A 59 6.05 10.87 -5.30
C ALA A 59 6.99 10.69 -4.09
N PHE A 60 6.43 10.33 -2.92
CA PHE A 60 7.21 9.98 -1.74
C PHE A 60 8.10 8.76 -1.99
N LEU A 61 7.57 7.68 -2.57
CA LEU A 61 8.35 6.48 -2.88
C LEU A 61 9.50 6.78 -3.85
N VAL A 62 9.24 7.54 -4.92
CA VAL A 62 10.27 7.94 -5.90
C VAL A 62 11.34 8.83 -5.24
N ALA A 63 10.99 9.68 -4.29
CA ALA A 63 11.96 10.51 -3.58
C ALA A 63 12.87 9.71 -2.62
N GLN A 64 12.44 8.51 -2.21
CA GLN A 64 13.23 7.58 -1.39
C GLN A 64 14.04 6.59 -2.24
N ALA A 65 13.73 6.46 -3.54
CA ALA A 65 14.50 5.67 -4.47
C ALA A 65 15.87 6.34 -4.68
N GLY A 66 16.91 5.73 -4.10
CA GLY A 66 18.32 6.12 -4.23
C GLY A 66 19.08 5.19 -5.14
#